data_AF-A0A940KIF6-F1
#
_entry.id   AF-A0A940KIF6-F1
#
_cell.length_a   1.000
_cell.length_b   1.000
_cell.length_c   1.000
_cell.angle_alpha   90.00
_cell.angle_beta   90.00
_cell.angle_gamma   90.00
#
_symmetry.space_group_name_H-M   'P 1'
#
loop_
_entity.id
_entity.type
_entity.pdbx_description
1 polymer ?
#
loop_
_entity_poly.entity_id
_entity_poly.type
_entity_poly.pdbx_seq_one_letter_code
_entity_poly.pdbx_strand_id
1 'polypeptide(L)'
;MKTTESFLFPFFGAGLAHYYEWAAVTVRFVNEPTKEQQQKITELAPGPIKPDGNSYCGKMMVAGSDQFVNMWIEEAYGHGNSEDKDEEETFDDEEEEDEYEDDDDSEFYVSEEAHQAFEKDLERWLLEVHGFCPIEFVFREEDGEAGGTELSAWHDHSLGFGKQLLQKWTTEKAIYDQSEAEKALFCDAAQSILDIAEISLNEADEKLADLIAPERNFNKMLSQGNIDEIKAYLASIKNESRYLQQAIGSALNYFCDQLFDEADYEKIGQFGSIIPISKLTGRHIGAYVYALHLANEEELIRSTLKEIGHPCAMANNIGSFIFEELLPAQQWQHSIDLFTYALELETGDCNKLEVYCNALYVLQHDNTGLPVNAALNHKFLAKSLKYAPKNPAIYFNAACLYVEMKDFENTLQCIRLAKEHRFDGYAAMIKEISSAAMFADFMEYPALKEYLGK
;
A
#
# COMPACT_ATOMS: atom_id res chain seq x y z
N MET A 1 6.90 45.22 16.81
CA MET A 1 5.58 44.83 16.32
C MET A 1 5.80 44.16 14.98
N LYS A 2 5.78 42.81 14.92
CA LYS A 2 5.81 42.10 13.64
C LYS A 2 4.55 42.55 12.87
N THR A 3 4.74 43.08 11.67
CA THR A 3 3.64 43.33 10.74
C THR A 3 2.88 42.02 10.61
N THR A 4 1.58 42.01 10.89
CA THR A 4 0.69 40.93 10.49
C THR A 4 0.80 40.85 8.98
N GLU A 5 1.63 39.96 8.46
CA GLU A 5 1.61 39.60 7.07
C GLU A 5 0.17 39.19 6.76
N SER A 6 -0.41 39.89 5.79
CA SER A 6 -1.78 39.61 5.39
C SER A 6 -1.73 38.34 4.56
N PHE A 7 -1.99 37.20 5.18
CA PHE A 7 -2.25 35.95 4.46
C PHE A 7 -3.45 36.17 3.52
N LEU A 8 -3.20 36.25 2.21
CA LEU A 8 -4.19 36.69 1.22
C LEU A 8 -5.22 35.60 0.86
N PHE A 9 -4.86 34.35 1.10
CA PHE A 9 -5.65 33.15 0.83
C PHE A 9 -5.22 32.05 1.81
N PRO A 10 -6.08 31.04 2.09
CA PRO A 10 -5.69 29.91 2.91
C PRO A 10 -4.68 29.01 2.17
N PHE A 11 -3.61 28.64 2.86
CA PHE A 11 -2.59 27.66 2.47
C PHE A 11 -2.50 26.57 3.54
N PHE A 12 -3.24 25.48 3.32
CA PHE A 12 -3.23 24.30 4.18
C PHE A 12 -1.96 23.48 3.93
N GLY A 13 -1.30 23.10 5.02
CA GLY A 13 0.00 22.42 4.97
C GLY A 13 1.20 23.36 4.83
N ALA A 14 1.06 24.69 4.84
CA ALA A 14 2.18 25.63 4.77
C ALA A 14 3.18 25.45 5.94
N GLY A 15 4.48 25.55 5.68
CA GLY A 15 5.52 25.16 6.66
C GLY A 15 6.83 24.73 6.04
N LEU A 16 7.78 24.27 6.85
CA LEU A 16 9.00 23.62 6.38
C LEU A 16 8.75 22.11 6.28
N ALA A 17 8.60 21.59 5.07
CA ALA A 17 8.42 20.14 4.87
C ALA A 17 9.78 19.48 4.62
N HIS A 18 10.05 18.38 5.32
CA HIS A 18 11.30 17.62 5.23
C HIS A 18 11.27 16.66 4.04
N TYR A 19 10.98 17.18 2.85
CA TYR A 19 10.74 16.33 1.70
C TYR A 19 11.92 15.38 1.42
N TYR A 20 11.61 14.09 1.40
CA TYR A 20 12.55 13.05 1.01
C TYR A 20 12.19 12.51 -0.37
N GLU A 21 10.95 12.02 -0.55
CA GLU A 21 10.56 11.41 -1.81
C GLU A 21 9.99 12.41 -2.82
N TRP A 22 8.91 13.12 -2.49
CA TRP A 22 8.26 14.01 -3.45
C TRP A 22 7.59 15.19 -2.76
N ALA A 23 7.29 16.24 -3.54
CA ALA A 23 6.54 17.40 -3.10
C ALA A 23 5.38 17.65 -4.07
N ALA A 24 4.19 17.98 -3.57
CA ALA A 24 3.09 18.44 -4.40
C ALA A 24 2.29 19.57 -3.74
N VAL A 25 1.91 20.55 -4.56
CA VAL A 25 1.05 21.66 -4.17
C VAL A 25 -0.14 21.73 -5.12
N THR A 26 -1.32 21.57 -4.55
CA THR A 26 -2.60 21.73 -5.25
C THR A 26 -3.13 23.14 -5.02
N VAL A 27 -3.39 23.85 -6.11
CA VAL A 27 -3.92 25.22 -6.11
C VAL A 27 -5.29 25.23 -6.76
N ARG A 28 -6.27 25.83 -6.09
CA ARG A 28 -7.55 26.18 -6.69
C ARG A 28 -7.62 27.67 -6.95
N PHE A 29 -7.91 28.05 -8.18
CA PHE A 29 -8.12 29.43 -8.57
C PHE A 29 -9.59 29.81 -8.46
N VAL A 30 -9.87 31.10 -8.22
CA VAL A 30 -11.24 31.64 -8.24
C VAL A 30 -11.88 31.46 -9.63
N ASN A 31 -11.08 31.66 -10.68
CA ASN A 31 -11.45 31.45 -12.08
C ASN A 31 -10.41 30.57 -12.78
N GLU A 32 -10.82 29.84 -13.82
CA GLU A 32 -9.90 29.06 -14.66
C GLU A 32 -8.80 29.97 -15.24
N PRO A 33 -7.51 29.67 -15.02
CA PRO A 33 -6.42 30.46 -15.58
C PRO A 33 -6.43 30.43 -17.11
N THR A 34 -6.27 31.59 -17.76
CA THR A 34 -6.06 31.64 -19.22
C THR A 34 -4.72 31.03 -19.59
N LYS A 35 -4.51 30.69 -20.87
CA LYS A 35 -3.23 30.13 -21.34
C LYS A 35 -2.03 31.04 -21.04
N GLU A 36 -2.22 32.35 -21.15
CA GLU A 36 -1.20 33.35 -20.82
C GLU A 36 -0.89 33.36 -19.32
N GLN A 37 -1.93 33.20 -18.48
CA GLN A 37 -1.74 33.08 -17.03
C GLN A 37 -1.05 31.76 -16.68
N GLN A 38 -1.45 30.63 -17.28
CA GLN A 38 -0.80 29.31 -17.08
C GLN A 38 0.69 29.38 -17.43
N GLN A 39 1.04 29.95 -18.58
CA GLN A 39 2.43 30.15 -18.96
C GLN A 39 3.19 30.97 -17.92
N LYS A 40 2.61 32.09 -17.47
CA LYS A 40 3.24 32.96 -16.47
C LYS A 40 3.37 32.27 -15.10
N ILE A 41 2.38 31.48 -14.69
CA ILE A 41 2.43 30.68 -13.45
C ILE A 41 3.60 29.69 -13.52
N THR A 42 3.72 28.96 -14.63
CA THR A 42 4.81 28.01 -14.89
C THR A 42 6.18 28.69 -14.94
N GLU A 43 6.30 29.88 -15.54
CA GLU A 43 7.57 30.63 -15.62
C GLU A 43 8.07 31.10 -14.24
N LEU A 44 7.16 31.41 -13.31
CA LEU A 44 7.50 31.93 -11.98
C LEU A 44 7.71 30.84 -10.92
N ALA A 45 7.29 29.60 -11.20
CA ALA A 45 7.31 28.50 -10.24
C ALA A 45 8.73 28.10 -9.83
N PRO A 46 8.92 27.67 -8.57
CA PRO A 46 10.18 27.06 -8.12
C PRO A 46 10.57 25.89 -9.03
N GLY A 47 11.86 25.75 -9.30
CA GLY A 47 12.40 24.69 -10.16
C GLY A 47 11.91 23.29 -9.78
N PRO A 48 12.03 22.87 -8.49
CA PRO A 48 11.71 21.51 -8.07
C PRO A 48 10.25 21.07 -8.24
N ILE A 49 9.29 22.00 -8.30
CA ILE A 49 7.84 21.71 -8.41
C ILE A 49 7.21 22.46 -9.58
N LYS A 50 7.94 22.61 -10.68
CA LYS A 50 7.50 23.43 -11.81
C LYS A 50 6.32 22.77 -12.55
N PRO A 51 5.13 23.40 -12.64
CA PRO A 51 3.97 22.80 -13.30
C PRO A 51 4.14 22.79 -14.83
N ASP A 52 3.67 21.73 -15.46
CA ASP A 52 3.67 21.51 -16.90
C ASP A 52 2.28 21.77 -17.54
N GLY A 53 2.12 21.46 -18.84
CA GLY A 53 0.85 21.65 -19.53
C GLY A 53 -0.29 20.72 -19.06
N ASN A 54 0.04 19.58 -18.45
CA ASN A 54 -0.94 18.62 -17.94
C ASN A 54 -1.32 18.90 -16.47
N SER A 55 -0.58 19.79 -15.81
CA SER A 55 -0.78 20.20 -14.43
C SER A 55 -2.07 20.99 -14.20
N TYR A 56 -2.70 21.51 -15.26
CA TYR A 56 -3.89 22.36 -15.18
C TYR A 56 -5.16 21.60 -15.55
N CYS A 57 -6.20 21.71 -14.71
CA CYS A 57 -7.52 21.13 -14.95
C CYS A 57 -8.64 22.08 -14.50
N GLY A 58 -9.17 22.88 -15.42
CA GLY A 58 -10.19 23.89 -15.11
C GLY A 58 -9.67 24.89 -14.07
N LYS A 59 -10.35 25.03 -12.93
CA LYS A 59 -9.90 25.89 -11.82
C LYS A 59 -8.78 25.29 -10.96
N MET A 60 -8.40 24.04 -11.19
CA MET A 60 -7.39 23.33 -10.39
C MET A 60 -6.03 23.32 -11.11
N MET A 61 -4.96 23.35 -10.32
CA MET A 61 -3.60 23.04 -10.76
C MET A 61 -2.92 22.18 -9.71
N VAL A 62 -2.14 21.19 -10.13
CA VAL A 62 -1.21 20.46 -9.27
C VAL A 62 0.20 20.70 -9.77
N ALA A 63 1.07 21.20 -8.91
CA ALA A 63 2.48 21.38 -9.20
C ALA A 63 3.27 20.45 -8.28
N GLY A 64 3.99 19.48 -8.85
CA GLY A 64 4.71 18.47 -8.07
C GLY A 64 6.07 18.14 -8.66
N SER A 65 6.87 17.42 -7.89
CA SER A 65 8.19 16.93 -8.27
C SER A 65 8.15 15.46 -8.71
N ASP A 66 9.22 15.01 -9.34
CA ASP A 66 9.54 13.58 -9.40
C ASP A 66 10.01 13.06 -8.03
N GLN A 67 10.33 11.77 -7.94
CA GLN A 67 10.98 11.17 -6.77
C GLN A 67 12.34 11.82 -6.48
N PHE A 68 12.75 11.80 -5.21
CA PHE A 68 13.98 12.40 -4.66
C PHE A 68 14.02 13.93 -4.79
N VAL A 69 12.93 14.60 -4.37
CA VAL A 69 12.84 16.07 -4.39
C VAL A 69 13.90 16.78 -3.55
N ASN A 70 14.39 16.15 -2.49
CA ASN A 70 15.55 16.60 -1.72
C ASN A 70 16.77 16.92 -2.63
N MET A 71 17.07 16.07 -3.61
CA MET A 71 18.18 16.29 -4.54
C MET A 71 17.96 17.52 -5.41
N TRP A 72 16.73 17.70 -5.92
CA TRP A 72 16.34 18.84 -6.74
C TRP A 72 16.34 20.16 -5.95
N ILE A 73 15.98 20.10 -4.67
CA ILE A 73 16.06 21.27 -3.77
C ILE A 73 17.53 21.60 -3.48
N GLU A 74 18.39 20.63 -3.16
CA GLU A 74 19.82 20.92 -2.94
C GLU A 74 20.46 21.48 -4.22
N GLU A 75 20.16 20.91 -5.38
CA GLU A 75 20.69 21.42 -6.64
C GLU A 75 20.24 22.86 -6.91
N ALA A 76 19.00 23.21 -6.60
CA ALA A 76 18.48 24.55 -6.86
C ALA A 76 18.90 25.59 -5.81
N TYR A 77 19.11 25.19 -4.55
CA TYR A 77 19.25 26.13 -3.42
C TYR A 77 20.48 25.89 -2.53
N GLY A 78 21.20 24.78 -2.67
CA GLY A 78 22.34 24.36 -1.82
C GLY A 78 23.69 25.02 -2.12
N HIS A 79 23.77 25.90 -3.12
CA HIS A 79 25.03 26.52 -3.58
C HIS A 79 25.68 27.54 -2.61
N GLY A 80 25.33 27.50 -1.32
CA GLY A 80 25.71 28.51 -0.34
C GLY A 80 27.06 28.33 0.36
N ASN A 81 27.61 27.11 0.47
CA ASN A 81 28.74 26.86 1.40
C ASN A 81 29.73 25.73 1.02
N SER A 82 29.72 25.20 -0.21
CA SER A 82 30.58 24.05 -0.54
C SER A 82 32.07 24.39 -0.80
N GLU A 83 32.45 25.68 -0.80
CA GLU A 83 33.86 26.06 -1.03
C GLU A 83 34.71 26.15 0.26
N ASP A 84 34.11 26.06 1.45
CA ASP A 84 34.84 26.18 2.74
C ASP A 84 34.72 24.95 3.66
N LYS A 85 34.11 23.85 3.20
CA LYS A 85 34.27 22.53 3.83
C LYS A 85 35.40 21.78 3.14
N ASP A 86 36.59 22.37 3.16
CA ASP A 86 37.82 21.60 3.09
C ASP A 86 37.84 20.71 4.34
N GLU A 87 37.36 19.47 4.17
CA GLU A 87 37.55 18.36 5.09
C GLU A 87 39.06 18.11 5.25
N GLU A 88 39.71 18.87 6.13
CA GLU A 88 40.72 18.31 7.00
C GLU A 88 40.03 17.38 8.01
N GLU A 89 39.36 16.32 7.51
CA GLU A 89 39.25 15.11 8.30
C GLU A 89 40.65 14.51 8.34
N THR A 90 41.38 14.87 9.38
CA THR A 90 42.55 14.11 9.82
C THR A 90 42.07 12.70 10.11
N PHE A 91 42.20 11.83 9.11
CA PHE A 91 42.31 10.39 9.27
C PHE A 91 43.49 10.14 10.21
N ASP A 92 43.21 10.09 11.51
CA ASP A 92 44.14 9.52 12.48
C ASP A 92 44.07 8.00 12.26
N ASP A 93 45.00 7.54 11.42
CA ASP A 93 45.32 6.13 11.16
C ASP A 93 45.70 5.44 12.48
N GLU A 94 44.74 4.91 13.24
CA GLU A 94 45.02 3.82 14.19
C GLU A 94 43.98 2.70 14.03
N GLU A 95 44.26 1.86 13.03
CA GLU A 95 44.12 0.39 12.99
C GLU A 95 43.19 -0.25 14.05
N GLU A 96 41.91 -0.47 13.75
CA GLU A 96 41.21 -1.70 14.16
C GLU A 96 40.38 -2.23 12.98
N GLU A 97 40.91 -3.28 12.34
CA GLU A 97 40.25 -4.12 11.34
C GLU A 97 39.11 -4.92 12.00
N ASP A 98 37.87 -4.43 12.00
CA ASP A 98 36.68 -5.26 12.21
C ASP A 98 35.56 -4.71 11.29
N GLU A 99 35.38 -5.28 10.09
CA GLU A 99 34.31 -6.23 9.77
C GLU A 99 33.06 -5.52 9.20
N TYR A 100 33.11 -5.23 7.89
CA TYR A 100 31.98 -5.04 6.95
C TYR A 100 30.61 -4.59 7.54
N GLU A 101 30.47 -3.32 7.92
CA GLU A 101 29.17 -2.65 7.93
C GLU A 101 28.96 -1.97 6.55
N ASP A 102 28.52 -2.77 5.58
CA ASP A 102 28.20 -2.38 4.19
C ASP A 102 26.81 -1.71 4.06
N ASP A 103 26.33 -1.04 5.11
CA ASP A 103 24.98 -0.43 5.17
C ASP A 103 25.02 1.08 5.48
N ASP A 104 26.04 1.80 5.00
CA ASP A 104 25.98 3.27 4.97
C ASP A 104 25.16 3.73 3.74
N ASP A 105 23.89 3.32 3.71
CA ASP A 105 22.85 4.00 2.95
C ASP A 105 22.64 5.36 3.63
N SER A 106 23.65 6.24 3.52
CA SER A 106 23.59 7.59 4.03
C SER A 106 22.50 8.32 3.23
N GLU A 107 21.27 8.27 3.74
CA GLU A 107 20.14 8.96 3.16
C GLU A 107 20.53 10.42 2.95
N PHE A 108 20.50 10.85 1.68
CA PHE A 108 20.88 12.22 1.36
C PHE A 108 19.83 13.17 1.93
N TYR A 109 20.21 13.98 2.91
CA TYR A 109 19.35 15.03 3.44
C TYR A 109 19.77 16.38 2.84
N VAL A 110 18.79 17.14 2.35
CA VAL A 110 19.02 18.48 1.84
C VAL A 110 19.32 19.43 3.00
N SER A 111 20.17 20.43 2.77
CA SER A 111 20.54 21.38 3.82
C SER A 111 19.33 22.18 4.32
N GLU A 112 19.34 22.53 5.62
CA GLU A 112 18.26 23.33 6.22
C GLU A 112 18.11 24.68 5.49
N GLU A 113 19.23 25.29 5.08
CA GLU A 113 19.24 26.53 4.32
C GLU A 113 18.58 26.38 2.93
N ALA A 114 18.85 25.28 2.23
CA ALA A 114 18.23 25.00 0.93
C ALA A 114 16.71 24.74 1.07
N HIS A 115 16.29 23.98 2.09
CA HIS A 115 14.87 23.80 2.42
C HIS A 115 14.18 25.14 2.70
N GLN A 116 14.74 25.98 3.57
CA GLN A 116 14.17 27.29 3.88
C GLN A 116 14.11 28.22 2.66
N ALA A 117 15.13 28.17 1.79
CA ALA A 117 15.16 28.94 0.57
C ALA A 117 14.07 28.48 -0.43
N PHE A 118 13.87 27.17 -0.57
CA PHE A 118 12.80 26.60 -1.39
C PHE A 118 11.41 27.01 -0.88
N GLU A 119 11.14 26.87 0.41
CA GLU A 119 9.83 27.24 1.00
C GLU A 119 9.53 28.72 0.84
N LYS A 120 10.53 29.58 1.03
CA LYS A 120 10.39 31.02 0.79
C LYS A 120 10.10 31.34 -0.68
N ASP A 121 10.71 30.60 -1.61
CA ASP A 121 10.47 30.78 -3.05
C ASP A 121 9.08 30.27 -3.47
N LEU A 122 8.61 29.19 -2.84
CA LEU A 122 7.25 28.67 -2.98
C LEU A 122 6.21 29.70 -2.50
N GLU A 123 6.37 30.26 -1.31
CA GLU A 123 5.48 31.31 -0.79
C GLU A 123 5.50 32.56 -1.68
N ARG A 124 6.68 33.01 -2.10
CA ARG A 124 6.83 34.13 -3.06
C ARG A 124 6.04 33.85 -4.33
N TRP A 125 6.21 32.68 -4.93
CA TRP A 125 5.52 32.29 -6.15
C TRP A 125 4.01 32.34 -5.99
N LEU A 126 3.45 31.74 -4.93
CA LEU A 126 2.01 31.73 -4.68
C LEU A 126 1.43 33.14 -4.49
N LEU A 127 2.16 34.01 -3.78
CA LEU A 127 1.78 35.42 -3.59
C LEU A 127 1.80 36.20 -4.92
N GLU A 128 2.83 36.01 -5.74
CA GLU A 128 2.92 36.65 -7.06
C GLU A 128 1.82 36.18 -8.01
N VAL A 129 1.54 34.87 -8.02
CA VAL A 129 0.45 34.26 -8.80
C VAL A 129 -0.90 34.85 -8.40
N HIS A 130 -1.20 34.91 -7.10
CA HIS A 130 -2.45 35.48 -6.60
C HIS A 130 -2.69 36.92 -7.09
N GLY A 131 -1.61 37.70 -7.28
CA GLY A 131 -1.67 39.07 -7.77
C GLY A 131 -2.27 39.23 -9.18
N PHE A 132 -2.22 38.20 -10.03
CA PHE A 132 -2.77 38.26 -11.40
C PHE A 132 -3.73 37.10 -11.74
N CYS A 133 -3.79 36.06 -10.92
CA CYS A 133 -4.73 34.95 -11.02
C CYS A 133 -5.19 34.59 -9.60
N PRO A 134 -6.30 35.17 -9.11
CA PRO A 134 -6.70 35.02 -7.72
C PRO A 134 -6.86 33.56 -7.30
N ILE A 135 -6.19 33.20 -6.21
CA ILE A 135 -6.21 31.88 -5.59
C ILE A 135 -7.34 31.82 -4.57
N GLU A 136 -8.14 30.75 -4.62
CA GLU A 136 -9.16 30.41 -3.62
C GLU A 136 -8.54 29.71 -2.42
N PHE A 137 -7.75 28.65 -2.66
CA PHE A 137 -6.99 27.96 -1.63
C PHE A 137 -5.74 27.31 -2.24
N VAL A 138 -4.79 27.02 -1.36
CA VAL A 138 -3.64 26.13 -1.62
C VAL A 138 -3.67 25.00 -0.60
N PHE A 139 -3.40 23.79 -1.06
CA PHE A 139 -3.22 22.60 -0.24
C PHE A 139 -1.88 21.97 -0.63
N ARG A 140 -1.02 21.76 0.37
CA ARG A 140 0.17 20.93 0.22
C ARG A 140 -0.13 19.56 0.85
N GLU A 141 0.12 18.52 0.07
CA GLU A 141 0.03 17.15 0.55
C GLU A 141 1.24 16.85 1.43
N GLU A 142 1.00 16.17 2.55
CA GLU A 142 2.05 15.77 3.48
C GLU A 142 2.46 14.34 3.15
N ASP A 143 3.74 14.14 2.84
CA ASP A 143 4.31 12.82 2.71
C ASP A 143 4.56 12.26 4.12
N GLY A 144 3.76 11.26 4.50
CA GLY A 144 3.83 10.63 5.82
C GLY A 144 5.14 9.88 6.07
N GLU A 145 5.91 9.57 5.03
CA GLU A 145 7.21 8.90 5.13
C GLU A 145 8.36 9.92 5.21
N ALA A 146 8.17 11.16 4.75
CA ALA A 146 9.17 12.22 4.69
C ALA A 146 9.40 12.98 6.03
N GLY A 147 9.14 12.36 7.18
CA GLY A 147 9.38 13.01 8.48
C GLY A 147 8.45 14.19 8.83
N GLY A 148 7.47 14.50 7.98
CA GLY A 148 6.40 15.47 8.22
C GLY A 148 6.75 16.94 7.88
N THR A 149 5.82 17.84 8.25
CA THR A 149 5.93 19.29 8.01
C THR A 149 5.96 20.09 9.32
N GLU A 150 6.96 20.94 9.50
CA GLU A 150 6.93 22.00 10.52
C GLU A 150 5.99 23.13 10.08
N LEU A 151 4.74 23.08 10.52
CA LEU A 151 3.68 24.00 10.06
C LEU A 151 3.96 25.47 10.44
N SER A 152 3.72 26.39 9.50
CA SER A 152 3.92 27.83 9.69
C SER A 152 2.65 28.55 10.20
N ALA A 153 2.79 29.82 10.57
CA ALA A 153 1.66 30.66 10.97
C ALA A 153 0.61 30.84 9.85
N TRP A 154 0.98 30.60 8.59
CA TRP A 154 0.03 30.63 7.47
C TRP A 154 -0.91 29.42 7.53
N HIS A 155 -0.40 28.22 7.88
CA HIS A 155 -1.24 27.04 8.11
C HIS A 155 -2.26 27.33 9.21
N ASP A 156 -1.81 27.80 10.38
CA ASP A 156 -2.68 28.12 11.51
C ASP A 156 -3.79 29.10 11.15
N HIS A 157 -3.44 30.13 10.36
CA HIS A 157 -4.41 31.09 9.84
C HIS A 157 -5.44 30.42 8.93
N SER A 158 -5.01 29.46 8.11
CA SER A 158 -5.82 28.78 7.10
C SER A 158 -6.87 27.85 7.72
N LEU A 159 -6.58 27.23 8.87
CA LEU A 159 -7.56 26.43 9.62
C LEU A 159 -8.85 27.21 9.90
N GLY A 160 -8.74 28.51 10.18
CA GLY A 160 -9.89 29.41 10.39
C GLY A 160 -10.80 29.60 9.17
N PHE A 161 -10.35 29.24 7.96
CA PHE A 161 -11.13 29.36 6.72
C PHE A 161 -11.88 28.08 6.35
N GLY A 162 -11.55 26.92 6.94
CA GLY A 162 -12.15 25.64 6.55
C GLY A 162 -13.69 25.67 6.53
N LYS A 163 -14.33 26.27 7.56
CA LYS A 163 -15.79 26.40 7.62
C LYS A 163 -16.37 27.34 6.57
N GLN A 164 -15.63 28.42 6.25
CA GLN A 164 -16.04 29.38 5.21
C GLN A 164 -15.95 28.75 3.82
N LEU A 165 -14.90 27.97 3.57
CA LEU A 165 -14.73 27.18 2.35
C LEU A 165 -15.85 26.15 2.21
N LEU A 166 -16.12 25.37 3.26
CA LEU A 166 -17.21 24.39 3.26
C LEU A 166 -18.57 25.04 2.94
N GLN A 167 -18.90 26.15 3.59
CA GLN A 167 -20.13 26.89 3.33
C GLN A 167 -20.19 27.40 1.89
N LYS A 168 -19.08 27.93 1.37
CA LYS A 168 -18.99 28.40 -0.01
C LYS A 168 -19.24 27.24 -0.97
N TRP A 169 -18.55 26.12 -0.82
CA TRP A 169 -18.65 24.95 -1.69
C TRP A 169 -20.06 24.35 -1.71
N THR A 170 -20.74 24.37 -0.57
CA THR A 170 -22.14 23.94 -0.45
C THR A 170 -23.06 24.73 -1.38
N THR A 171 -22.78 26.03 -1.56
CA THR A 171 -23.63 26.93 -2.37
C THR A 171 -23.14 27.14 -3.80
N GLU A 172 -21.88 26.82 -4.11
CA GLU A 172 -21.27 27.06 -5.41
C GLU A 172 -21.65 25.97 -6.42
N LYS A 173 -22.66 26.27 -7.25
CA LYS A 173 -23.11 25.34 -8.30
C LYS A 173 -21.98 24.89 -9.23
N ALA A 174 -21.02 25.77 -9.50
CA ALA A 174 -19.92 25.52 -10.43
C ALA A 174 -19.10 24.27 -10.08
N ILE A 175 -19.01 23.88 -8.80
CA ILE A 175 -18.30 22.67 -8.34
C ILE A 175 -18.90 21.40 -8.97
N TYR A 176 -20.22 21.35 -9.12
CA TYR A 176 -20.91 20.18 -9.66
C TYR A 176 -20.84 20.08 -11.20
N ASP A 177 -20.60 21.21 -11.86
CA ASP A 177 -20.60 21.33 -13.33
C ASP A 177 -19.17 21.22 -13.93
N GLN A 178 -18.18 20.86 -13.12
CA GLN A 178 -16.78 20.66 -13.52
C GLN A 178 -16.56 19.41 -14.40
N SER A 179 -15.39 19.35 -15.06
CA SER A 179 -14.93 18.11 -15.68
C SER A 179 -14.65 17.03 -14.63
N GLU A 180 -14.71 15.74 -14.98
CA GLU A 180 -14.47 14.66 -14.02
C GLU A 180 -13.05 14.70 -13.43
N ALA A 181 -12.05 15.10 -14.22
CA ALA A 181 -10.68 15.27 -13.74
C ALA A 181 -10.55 16.44 -12.74
N GLU A 182 -11.19 17.58 -13.03
CA GLU A 182 -11.20 18.73 -12.12
C GLU A 182 -11.93 18.40 -10.81
N LYS A 183 -13.06 17.68 -10.89
CA LYS A 183 -13.79 17.20 -9.72
C LYS A 183 -12.91 16.30 -8.85
N ALA A 184 -12.20 15.36 -9.46
CA ALA A 184 -11.34 14.44 -8.71
C ALA A 184 -10.27 15.19 -7.91
N LEU A 185 -9.57 16.15 -8.53
CA LEU A 185 -8.59 16.99 -7.85
C LEU A 185 -9.21 17.86 -6.74
N PHE A 186 -10.40 18.41 -7.00
CA PHE A 186 -11.11 19.20 -6.00
C PHE A 186 -11.52 18.35 -4.79
N CYS A 187 -12.06 17.15 -5.01
CA CYS A 187 -12.54 16.28 -3.92
C CYS A 187 -11.39 15.85 -3.01
N ASP A 188 -10.24 15.50 -3.57
CA ASP A 188 -9.05 15.13 -2.79
C ASP A 188 -8.60 16.28 -1.89
N ALA A 189 -8.35 17.44 -2.49
CA ALA A 189 -7.92 18.60 -1.74
C ALA A 189 -8.97 19.03 -0.71
N ALA A 190 -10.26 18.98 -1.05
CA ALA A 190 -11.33 19.34 -0.14
C ALA A 190 -11.41 18.37 1.05
N GLN A 191 -11.30 17.06 0.83
CA GLN A 191 -11.30 16.05 1.89
C GLN A 191 -10.12 16.29 2.84
N SER A 192 -8.89 16.40 2.31
CA SER A 192 -7.69 16.64 3.12
C SER A 192 -7.75 17.97 3.88
N ILE A 193 -8.27 19.03 3.27
CA ILE A 193 -8.48 20.32 3.94
C ILE A 193 -9.46 20.19 5.12
N LEU A 194 -10.57 19.46 4.94
CA LEU A 194 -11.55 19.28 6.00
C LEU A 194 -11.00 18.43 7.14
N ASP A 195 -10.22 17.39 6.83
CA ASP A 195 -9.56 16.55 7.83
C ASP A 195 -8.54 17.35 8.64
N ILE A 196 -7.64 18.10 7.97
CA ILE A 196 -6.66 18.99 8.61
C ILE A 196 -7.35 20.06 9.47
N ALA A 197 -8.48 20.60 9.01
CA ALA A 197 -9.25 21.61 9.74
C ALA A 197 -10.14 21.01 10.85
N GLU A 198 -10.14 19.69 11.04
CA GLU A 198 -11.01 18.95 11.96
C GLU A 198 -12.51 19.25 11.74
N ILE A 199 -12.91 19.47 10.49
CA ILE A 199 -14.29 19.78 10.13
C ILE A 199 -14.99 18.51 9.67
N SER A 200 -16.03 18.12 10.39
CA SER A 200 -16.84 16.98 9.99
C SER A 200 -17.57 17.27 8.67
N LEU A 201 -17.43 16.37 7.71
CA LEU A 201 -18.20 16.41 6.46
C LEU A 201 -19.72 16.30 6.70
N ASN A 202 -20.16 15.91 7.91
CA ASN A 202 -21.57 15.98 8.31
C ASN A 202 -22.09 17.41 8.50
N GLU A 203 -21.20 18.42 8.57
CA GLU A 203 -21.58 19.84 8.51
C GLU A 203 -21.91 20.30 7.08
N ALA A 204 -21.52 19.54 6.05
CA ALA A 204 -21.85 19.79 4.65
C ALA A 204 -23.31 19.37 4.34
N ASP A 205 -23.87 19.89 3.25
CA ASP A 205 -25.07 19.27 2.69
C ASP A 205 -24.75 17.88 2.12
N GLU A 206 -25.79 17.03 2.00
CA GLU A 206 -25.63 15.65 1.54
C GLU A 206 -24.98 15.58 0.16
N LYS A 207 -25.30 16.52 -0.73
CA LYS A 207 -24.79 16.53 -2.10
C LYS A 207 -23.29 16.82 -2.17
N LEU A 208 -22.79 17.76 -1.38
CA LEU A 208 -21.35 18.06 -1.31
C LEU A 208 -20.60 16.95 -0.58
N ALA A 209 -21.17 16.42 0.50
CA ALA A 209 -20.57 15.30 1.22
C ALA A 209 -20.41 14.08 0.31
N ASP A 210 -21.41 13.76 -0.50
CA ASP A 210 -21.38 12.64 -1.45
C ASP A 210 -20.42 12.89 -2.62
N LEU A 211 -20.16 14.15 -2.94
CA LEU A 211 -19.17 14.52 -3.95
C LEU A 211 -17.75 14.30 -3.42
N ILE A 212 -17.46 14.80 -2.20
CA ILE A 212 -16.13 14.76 -1.59
C ILE A 212 -15.77 13.34 -1.11
N ALA A 213 -16.69 12.68 -0.40
CA ALA A 213 -16.51 11.35 0.19
C ALA A 213 -17.63 10.41 -0.28
N PRO A 214 -17.62 10.00 -1.56
CA PRO A 214 -18.67 9.16 -2.12
C PRO A 214 -18.83 7.82 -1.42
N GLU A 215 -17.74 7.29 -0.86
CA GLU A 215 -17.74 6.09 -0.04
C GLU A 215 -18.57 6.25 1.24
N ARG A 216 -18.88 7.46 1.72
CA ARG A 216 -19.69 7.66 2.93
C ARG A 216 -21.08 7.05 2.78
N ASN A 217 -21.73 7.33 1.66
CA ASN A 217 -23.05 6.75 1.36
C ASN A 217 -22.95 5.25 1.20
N PHE A 218 -21.91 4.79 0.52
CA PHE A 218 -21.67 3.38 0.32
C PHE A 218 -21.44 2.64 1.65
N ASN A 219 -20.62 3.18 2.56
CA ASN A 219 -20.35 2.67 3.90
C ASN A 219 -21.62 2.69 4.78
N LYS A 220 -22.45 3.72 4.63
CA LYS A 220 -23.77 3.76 5.27
C LYS A 220 -24.66 2.64 4.76
N MET A 221 -24.73 2.41 3.44
CA MET A 221 -25.49 1.29 2.88
C MET A 221 -24.92 -0.06 3.33
N LEU A 222 -23.59 -0.19 3.42
CA LEU A 222 -22.89 -1.42 3.86
C LEU A 222 -23.24 -1.75 5.30
N SER A 223 -23.12 -0.77 6.21
CA SER A 223 -23.47 -0.94 7.62
C SER A 223 -24.96 -1.26 7.84
N GLN A 224 -25.84 -0.84 6.93
CA GLN A 224 -27.26 -1.18 6.94
C GLN A 224 -27.56 -2.54 6.32
N GLY A 225 -26.59 -3.16 5.62
CA GLY A 225 -26.77 -4.42 4.91
C GLY A 225 -27.75 -4.33 3.74
N ASN A 226 -27.98 -3.14 3.16
CA ASN A 226 -28.95 -2.97 2.08
C ASN A 226 -28.34 -3.32 0.71
N ILE A 227 -28.29 -4.62 0.41
CA ILE A 227 -27.66 -5.16 -0.80
C ILE A 227 -28.22 -4.56 -2.09
N ASP A 228 -29.54 -4.39 -2.18
CA ASP A 228 -30.19 -3.88 -3.40
C ASP A 228 -29.84 -2.42 -3.67
N GLU A 229 -29.71 -1.62 -2.61
CA GLU A 229 -29.27 -0.22 -2.70
C GLU A 229 -27.81 -0.14 -3.14
N ILE A 230 -26.96 -1.04 -2.64
CA ILE A 230 -25.56 -1.15 -3.05
C ILE A 230 -25.42 -1.57 -4.51
N LYS A 231 -26.20 -2.54 -4.97
CA LYS A 231 -26.27 -2.91 -6.40
C LYS A 231 -26.68 -1.72 -7.26
N ALA A 232 -27.72 -1.00 -6.86
CA ALA A 232 -28.21 0.17 -7.59
C ALA A 232 -27.15 1.29 -7.62
N TYR A 233 -26.47 1.53 -6.50
CA TYR A 233 -25.39 2.52 -6.38
C TYR A 233 -24.20 2.15 -7.29
N LEU A 234 -23.68 0.94 -7.19
CA LEU A 234 -22.56 0.48 -8.03
C LEU A 234 -22.92 0.48 -9.51
N ALA A 235 -24.16 0.14 -9.88
CA ALA A 235 -24.64 0.22 -11.26
C ALA A 235 -24.81 1.66 -11.76
N SER A 236 -25.01 2.63 -10.87
CA SER A 236 -25.14 4.06 -11.21
C SER A 236 -23.78 4.72 -11.47
N ILE A 237 -22.71 4.16 -10.89
CA ILE A 237 -21.35 4.65 -11.05
C ILE A 237 -20.78 4.16 -12.40
N LYS A 238 -20.13 5.05 -13.16
CA LYS A 238 -19.43 4.64 -14.39
C LYS A 238 -18.23 3.74 -14.05
N ASN A 239 -18.07 2.64 -14.79
CA ASN A 239 -17.08 1.55 -14.60
C ASN A 239 -15.58 1.96 -14.49
N GLU A 240 -15.25 3.22 -14.75
CA GLU A 240 -13.88 3.76 -14.74
C GLU A 240 -13.72 4.96 -13.80
N SER A 241 -14.76 5.33 -13.06
CA SER A 241 -14.64 6.44 -12.13
C SER A 241 -13.84 6.03 -10.89
N ARG A 242 -13.02 6.96 -10.39
CA ARG A 242 -12.35 6.86 -9.09
C ARG A 242 -13.32 6.52 -7.96
N TYR A 243 -14.53 7.08 -8.02
CA TYR A 243 -15.66 6.79 -7.14
C TYR A 243 -15.91 5.29 -6.97
N LEU A 244 -15.88 4.52 -8.06
CA LEU A 244 -16.05 3.08 -8.01
C LEU A 244 -14.89 2.40 -7.27
N GLN A 245 -13.66 2.85 -7.50
CA GLN A 245 -12.47 2.28 -6.83
C GLN A 245 -12.47 2.57 -5.33
N GLN A 246 -12.80 3.80 -4.91
CA GLN A 246 -12.92 4.19 -3.50
C GLN A 246 -14.06 3.44 -2.80
N ALA A 247 -15.23 3.33 -3.44
CA ALA A 247 -16.34 2.55 -2.91
C ALA A 247 -15.97 1.06 -2.78
N ILE A 248 -15.37 0.46 -3.81
CA ILE A 248 -14.88 -0.93 -3.77
C ILE A 248 -13.85 -1.10 -2.66
N GLY A 249 -12.84 -0.23 -2.58
CA GLY A 249 -11.82 -0.26 -1.52
C GLY A 249 -12.43 -0.17 -0.13
N SER A 250 -13.40 0.73 0.07
CA SER A 250 -14.11 0.87 1.35
C SER A 250 -14.95 -0.35 1.69
N ALA A 251 -15.63 -0.97 0.70
CA ALA A 251 -16.28 -2.27 0.89
C ALA A 251 -15.29 -3.32 1.37
N LEU A 252 -14.14 -3.42 0.69
CA LEU A 252 -13.16 -4.44 0.97
C LEU A 252 -12.53 -4.24 2.34
N ASN A 253 -12.21 -3.00 2.72
CA ASN A 253 -11.74 -2.68 4.07
C ASN A 253 -12.80 -2.99 5.12
N TYR A 254 -14.06 -2.59 4.89
CA TYR A 254 -15.17 -2.95 5.75
C TYR A 254 -15.29 -4.47 5.91
N PHE A 255 -15.16 -5.24 4.83
CA PHE A 255 -15.14 -6.70 4.92
C PHE A 255 -13.93 -7.20 5.71
N CYS A 256 -12.72 -6.72 5.41
CA CYS A 256 -11.51 -7.07 6.16
C CYS A 256 -11.68 -6.86 7.67
N ASP A 257 -12.27 -5.74 8.08
CA ASP A 257 -12.47 -5.42 9.49
C ASP A 257 -13.57 -6.27 10.15
N GLN A 258 -14.59 -6.69 9.38
CA GLN A 258 -15.73 -7.49 9.86
C GLN A 258 -15.55 -9.00 9.63
N LEU A 259 -14.48 -9.45 8.97
CA LEU A 259 -14.24 -10.85 8.57
C LEU A 259 -14.13 -11.84 9.73
N PHE A 260 -14.19 -11.37 10.98
CA PHE A 260 -14.17 -12.19 12.19
C PHE A 260 -15.52 -12.29 12.91
N ASP A 261 -16.59 -11.67 12.39
CA ASP A 261 -17.96 -11.88 12.89
C ASP A 261 -18.71 -12.88 12.00
N GLU A 262 -18.97 -14.08 12.53
CA GLU A 262 -19.69 -15.13 11.81
C GLU A 262 -21.09 -14.70 11.34
N ALA A 263 -21.71 -13.72 12.00
CA ALA A 263 -23.03 -13.23 11.64
C ALA A 263 -23.09 -12.52 10.27
N ASP A 264 -21.94 -12.11 9.73
CA ASP A 264 -21.88 -11.29 8.52
C ASP A 264 -21.47 -12.05 7.25
N TYR A 265 -21.02 -13.31 7.35
CA TYR A 265 -20.52 -14.07 6.18
C TYR A 265 -21.53 -14.22 5.04
N GLU A 266 -22.81 -14.42 5.35
CA GLU A 266 -23.87 -14.48 4.32
C GLU A 266 -23.98 -13.15 3.56
N LYS A 267 -23.84 -12.02 4.24
CA LYS A 267 -23.83 -10.70 3.60
C LYS A 267 -22.62 -10.56 2.70
N ILE A 268 -21.44 -11.00 3.15
CA ILE A 268 -20.22 -10.90 2.34
C ILE A 268 -20.31 -11.76 1.07
N GLY A 269 -20.90 -12.95 1.14
CA GLY A 269 -21.21 -13.76 -0.05
C GLY A 269 -22.10 -13.02 -1.06
N GLN A 270 -23.17 -12.38 -0.56
CA GLN A 270 -24.06 -11.56 -1.38
C GLN A 270 -23.34 -10.35 -1.99
N PHE A 271 -22.45 -9.71 -1.23
CA PHE A 271 -21.63 -8.59 -1.70
C PHE A 271 -20.60 -9.00 -2.73
N GLY A 272 -20.02 -10.18 -2.55
CA GLY A 272 -18.98 -10.68 -3.43
C GLY A 272 -19.48 -10.76 -4.87
N SER A 273 -20.73 -11.19 -5.05
CA SER A 273 -21.39 -11.25 -6.36
C SER A 273 -21.56 -9.90 -7.09
N ILE A 274 -21.32 -8.77 -6.42
CA ILE A 274 -21.58 -7.42 -6.96
C ILE A 274 -20.28 -6.73 -7.36
N ILE A 275 -19.18 -6.99 -6.65
CA ILE A 275 -17.91 -6.31 -6.89
C ILE A 275 -17.25 -6.91 -8.14
N PRO A 276 -16.95 -6.10 -9.17
CA PRO A 276 -16.24 -6.59 -10.34
C PRO A 276 -14.86 -7.08 -9.91
N ILE A 277 -14.65 -8.39 -10.03
CA ILE A 277 -13.43 -9.09 -9.61
C ILE A 277 -12.17 -8.49 -10.24
N SER A 278 -12.27 -7.99 -11.47
CA SER A 278 -11.19 -7.30 -12.19
C SER A 278 -10.69 -6.02 -11.51
N LYS A 279 -11.41 -5.50 -10.52
CA LYS A 279 -11.03 -4.33 -9.73
C LYS A 279 -10.39 -4.68 -8.40
N LEU A 280 -10.41 -5.95 -7.99
CA LEU A 280 -9.75 -6.41 -6.77
C LEU A 280 -8.24 -6.51 -6.99
N THR A 281 -7.46 -6.04 -6.03
CA THR A 281 -5.99 -6.08 -6.07
C THR A 281 -5.42 -6.56 -4.74
N GLY A 282 -4.25 -7.19 -4.78
CA GLY A 282 -3.47 -7.56 -3.59
C GLY A 282 -4.28 -8.32 -2.53
N ARG A 283 -4.19 -7.86 -1.28
CA ARG A 283 -4.84 -8.43 -0.10
C ARG A 283 -6.36 -8.57 -0.23
N HIS A 284 -7.03 -7.67 -0.94
CA HIS A 284 -8.48 -7.68 -1.10
C HIS A 284 -9.02 -8.93 -1.78
N ILE A 285 -8.23 -9.50 -2.70
CA ILE A 285 -8.56 -10.76 -3.37
C ILE A 285 -8.61 -11.90 -2.35
N GLY A 286 -7.62 -11.98 -1.47
CA GLY A 286 -7.55 -13.01 -0.42
C GLY A 286 -8.73 -12.90 0.54
N ALA A 287 -9.03 -11.69 1.00
CA ALA A 287 -10.18 -11.40 1.86
C ALA A 287 -11.51 -11.78 1.19
N TYR A 288 -11.68 -11.43 -0.10
CA TYR A 288 -12.87 -11.78 -0.87
C TYR A 288 -13.04 -13.30 -1.01
N VAL A 289 -11.99 -14.03 -1.39
CA VAL A 289 -12.03 -15.50 -1.50
C VAL A 289 -12.31 -16.14 -0.15
N TYR A 290 -11.74 -15.60 0.93
CA TYR A 290 -12.02 -16.08 2.30
C TYR A 290 -13.49 -15.92 2.66
N ALA A 291 -14.07 -14.75 2.39
CA ALA A 291 -15.46 -14.50 2.68
C ALA A 291 -16.40 -15.43 1.90
N LEU A 292 -16.13 -15.66 0.62
CA LEU A 292 -16.88 -16.63 -0.18
C LEU A 292 -16.74 -18.06 0.38
N HIS A 293 -15.55 -18.42 0.87
CA HIS A 293 -15.32 -19.71 1.49
C HIS A 293 -16.17 -19.87 2.76
N LEU A 294 -16.23 -18.85 3.62
CA LEU A 294 -17.08 -18.85 4.81
C LEU A 294 -18.57 -18.89 4.49
N ALA A 295 -18.97 -18.27 3.37
CA ALA A 295 -20.34 -18.32 2.84
C ALA A 295 -20.68 -19.66 2.13
N ASN A 296 -19.72 -20.59 2.00
CA ASN A 296 -19.84 -21.84 1.23
C ASN A 296 -20.16 -21.63 -0.27
N GLU A 297 -19.67 -20.55 -0.86
CA GLU A 297 -19.92 -20.17 -2.26
C GLU A 297 -18.84 -20.72 -3.21
N GLU A 298 -18.62 -22.03 -3.20
CA GLU A 298 -17.51 -22.67 -3.96
C GLU A 298 -17.53 -22.39 -5.47
N GLU A 299 -18.72 -22.36 -6.08
CA GLU A 299 -18.86 -22.10 -7.52
C GLU A 299 -18.40 -20.68 -7.85
N LEU A 300 -18.74 -19.71 -7.01
CA LEU A 300 -18.37 -18.31 -7.16
C LEU A 300 -16.87 -18.11 -6.92
N ILE A 301 -16.26 -18.84 -5.97
CA ILE A 301 -14.80 -18.87 -5.83
C ILE A 301 -14.17 -19.34 -7.15
N ARG A 302 -14.64 -20.46 -7.71
CA ARG A 302 -14.07 -21.03 -8.94
C ARG A 302 -14.27 -20.11 -10.15
N SER A 303 -15.41 -19.42 -10.27
CA SER A 303 -15.60 -18.43 -11.35
C SER A 303 -14.69 -17.23 -11.15
N THR A 304 -14.60 -16.72 -9.92
CA THR A 304 -13.70 -15.61 -9.55
C THR A 304 -12.27 -15.90 -9.94
N LEU A 305 -11.78 -17.07 -9.56
CA LEU A 305 -10.43 -17.54 -9.83
C LEU A 305 -10.14 -17.71 -11.34
N LYS A 306 -11.16 -17.95 -12.17
CA LYS A 306 -11.02 -18.06 -13.64
C LYS A 306 -11.03 -16.71 -14.34
N GLU A 307 -11.74 -15.73 -13.81
CA GLU A 307 -11.84 -14.39 -14.44
C GLU A 307 -10.54 -13.59 -14.35
N ILE A 308 -9.65 -13.96 -13.43
CA ILE A 308 -8.43 -13.20 -13.17
C ILE A 308 -7.29 -13.79 -14.01
N GLY A 309 -6.81 -13.01 -14.98
CA GLY A 309 -5.84 -13.43 -16.00
C GLY A 309 -4.43 -13.77 -15.49
N HIS A 310 -4.17 -13.74 -14.18
CA HIS A 310 -2.86 -13.98 -13.59
C HIS A 310 -2.91 -14.98 -12.41
N PRO A 311 -3.00 -16.30 -12.69
CA PRO A 311 -3.09 -17.36 -11.67
C PRO A 311 -1.98 -17.33 -10.61
N CYS A 312 -0.75 -16.97 -10.99
CA CYS A 312 0.37 -16.85 -10.05
C CYS A 312 0.21 -15.69 -9.06
N ALA A 313 -0.14 -14.50 -9.57
CA ALA A 313 -0.40 -13.34 -8.72
C ALA A 313 -1.58 -13.62 -7.78
N MET A 314 -2.59 -14.32 -8.27
CA MET A 314 -3.76 -14.74 -7.50
C MET A 314 -3.40 -15.68 -6.35
N ALA A 315 -2.70 -16.78 -6.64
CA ALA A 315 -2.24 -17.72 -5.63
C ALA A 315 -1.42 -16.99 -4.56
N ASN A 316 -0.52 -16.09 -4.98
CA ASN A 316 0.27 -15.28 -4.06
C ASN A 316 -0.60 -14.37 -3.18
N ASN A 317 -1.56 -13.65 -3.74
CA ASN A 317 -2.42 -12.74 -2.98
C ASN A 317 -3.25 -13.48 -1.92
N ILE A 318 -3.77 -14.67 -2.27
CA ILE A 318 -4.44 -15.55 -1.31
C ILE A 318 -3.45 -15.99 -0.22
N GLY A 319 -2.25 -16.41 -0.61
CA GLY A 319 -1.19 -16.82 0.32
C GLY A 319 -0.76 -15.72 1.30
N SER A 320 -0.59 -14.48 0.82
CA SER A 320 -0.27 -13.32 1.65
C SER A 320 -1.37 -13.04 2.67
N PHE A 321 -2.63 -13.03 2.24
CA PHE A 321 -3.77 -12.85 3.15
C PHE A 321 -3.81 -13.93 4.24
N ILE A 322 -3.60 -15.20 3.87
CA ILE A 322 -3.54 -16.29 4.85
C ILE A 322 -2.45 -16.02 5.89
N PHE A 323 -1.25 -15.63 5.45
CA PHE A 323 -0.10 -15.38 6.32
C PHE A 323 -0.30 -14.19 7.26
N GLU A 324 -0.85 -13.09 6.74
CA GLU A 324 -1.06 -11.84 7.48
C GLU A 324 -2.23 -11.96 8.48
N GLU A 325 -3.30 -12.67 8.12
CA GLU A 325 -4.57 -12.62 8.86
C GLU A 325 -4.93 -13.94 9.54
N LEU A 326 -4.82 -15.07 8.83
CA LEU A 326 -5.35 -16.35 9.32
C LEU A 326 -4.36 -17.12 10.19
N LEU A 327 -3.06 -17.09 9.88
CA LEU A 327 -2.05 -17.78 10.69
C LEU A 327 -1.92 -17.16 12.09
N PRO A 328 -1.86 -15.82 12.26
CA PRO A 328 -1.82 -15.21 13.59
C PRO A 328 -3.07 -15.51 14.42
N ALA A 329 -4.23 -15.60 13.75
CA ALA A 329 -5.50 -15.99 14.37
C ALA A 329 -5.66 -17.52 14.59
N GLN A 330 -4.66 -18.32 14.20
CA GLN A 330 -4.65 -19.79 14.28
C GLN A 330 -5.85 -20.46 13.58
N GLN A 331 -6.35 -19.86 12.50
CA GLN A 331 -7.46 -20.36 11.70
C GLN A 331 -6.99 -21.42 10.69
N TRP A 332 -6.33 -22.47 11.19
CA TRP A 332 -5.57 -23.42 10.38
C TRP A 332 -6.38 -24.13 9.29
N GLN A 333 -7.61 -24.56 9.63
CA GLN A 333 -8.46 -25.25 8.66
C GLN A 333 -8.82 -24.35 7.48
N HIS A 334 -9.19 -23.09 7.76
CA HIS A 334 -9.47 -22.10 6.73
C HIS A 334 -8.22 -21.79 5.89
N SER A 335 -7.05 -21.69 6.52
CA SER A 335 -5.78 -21.53 5.79
C SER A 335 -5.55 -22.68 4.81
N ILE A 336 -5.76 -23.93 5.23
CA ILE A 336 -5.62 -25.12 4.39
C ILE A 336 -6.61 -25.10 3.22
N ASP A 337 -7.86 -24.73 3.47
CA ASP A 337 -8.89 -24.66 2.44
C ASP A 337 -8.57 -23.58 1.40
N LEU A 338 -8.10 -22.40 1.84
CA LEU A 338 -7.70 -21.33 0.94
C LEU A 338 -6.44 -21.65 0.13
N PHE A 339 -5.42 -22.27 0.76
CA PHE A 339 -4.27 -22.77 0.02
C PHE A 339 -4.68 -23.86 -0.98
N THR A 340 -5.70 -24.66 -0.69
CA THR A 340 -6.24 -25.62 -1.66
C THR A 340 -6.76 -24.90 -2.91
N TYR A 341 -7.52 -23.82 -2.76
CA TYR A 341 -7.95 -23.00 -3.90
C TYR A 341 -6.76 -22.37 -4.64
N ALA A 342 -5.79 -21.83 -3.91
CA ALA A 342 -4.60 -21.22 -4.50
C ALA A 342 -3.75 -22.22 -5.31
N LEU A 343 -3.63 -23.48 -4.86
CA LEU A 343 -2.88 -24.53 -5.57
C LEU A 343 -3.65 -25.17 -6.72
N GLU A 344 -4.98 -25.02 -6.74
CA GLU A 344 -5.84 -25.43 -7.86
C GLU A 344 -5.71 -24.47 -9.05
N LEU A 345 -5.27 -23.24 -8.82
CA LEU A 345 -4.87 -22.32 -9.87
C LEU A 345 -3.64 -22.90 -10.58
N GLU A 346 -3.83 -23.39 -11.80
CA GLU A 346 -2.72 -23.85 -12.62
C GLU A 346 -1.93 -22.63 -13.10
N THR A 347 -0.84 -22.37 -12.42
CA THR A 347 0.12 -21.36 -12.83
C THR A 347 1.12 -22.05 -13.76
N GLY A 348 1.39 -21.47 -14.93
CA GLY A 348 2.51 -21.87 -15.77
C GLY A 348 3.83 -21.59 -15.06
N ASP A 349 4.65 -20.70 -15.63
CA ASP A 349 5.76 -20.13 -14.88
C ASP A 349 5.24 -19.14 -13.84
N CYS A 350 5.45 -19.46 -12.55
CA CYS A 350 5.20 -18.56 -11.43
C CYS A 350 6.52 -18.10 -10.84
N ASN A 351 6.63 -16.80 -10.58
CA ASN A 351 7.83 -16.17 -10.01
C ASN A 351 7.68 -15.83 -8.52
N LYS A 352 6.46 -15.88 -7.97
CA LYS A 352 6.19 -15.72 -6.54
C LYS A 352 6.01 -17.09 -5.91
N LEU A 353 7.07 -17.59 -5.27
CA LEU A 353 7.19 -19.00 -4.88
C LEU A 353 6.86 -19.23 -3.40
N GLU A 354 6.70 -18.17 -2.63
CA GLU A 354 6.41 -18.14 -1.19
C GLU A 354 5.10 -18.88 -0.89
N VAL A 355 4.07 -18.69 -1.73
CA VAL A 355 2.77 -19.38 -1.59
C VAL A 355 2.92 -20.90 -1.54
N TYR A 356 3.80 -21.49 -2.36
CA TYR A 356 4.00 -22.94 -2.40
C TYR A 356 4.76 -23.45 -1.19
N CYS A 357 5.64 -22.62 -0.64
CA CYS A 357 6.36 -22.91 0.59
C CYS A 357 5.42 -22.87 1.80
N ASN A 358 4.63 -21.80 1.91
CA ASN A 358 3.69 -21.56 3.02
C ASN A 358 2.52 -22.56 3.01
N ALA A 359 2.08 -23.00 1.83
CA ALA A 359 1.07 -24.05 1.73
C ALA A 359 1.52 -25.37 2.37
N LEU A 360 2.82 -25.71 2.33
CA LEU A 360 3.35 -26.89 3.03
C LEU A 360 3.47 -26.66 4.54
N TYR A 361 3.82 -25.44 4.96
CA TYR A 361 4.00 -25.08 6.37
C TYR A 361 2.72 -25.32 7.19
N VAL A 362 1.56 -24.91 6.67
CA VAL A 362 0.26 -25.06 7.37
C VAL A 362 -0.25 -26.49 7.50
N LEU A 363 0.38 -27.45 6.81
CA LEU A 363 0.03 -28.87 6.91
C LEU A 363 0.83 -29.62 7.96
N GLN A 364 1.87 -29.00 8.52
CA GLN A 364 2.74 -29.63 9.50
C GLN A 364 2.00 -29.72 10.84
N HIS A 365 1.95 -30.92 11.39
CA HIS A 365 1.34 -31.18 12.69
C HIS A 365 2.05 -30.40 13.79
N ASP A 366 3.38 -30.28 13.73
CA ASP A 366 4.16 -29.55 14.75
C ASP A 366 3.79 -28.06 14.83
N ASN A 367 3.40 -27.45 13.69
CA ASN A 367 2.99 -26.04 13.65
C ASN A 367 1.54 -25.83 14.08
N THR A 368 0.64 -26.74 13.70
CA THR A 368 -0.82 -26.49 13.77
C THR A 368 -1.55 -27.34 14.82
N GLY A 369 -0.93 -28.41 15.29
CA GLY A 369 -1.57 -29.44 16.12
C GLY A 369 -2.63 -30.29 15.40
N LEU A 370 -2.90 -30.02 14.11
CA LEU A 370 -3.89 -30.79 13.33
C LEU A 370 -3.39 -32.21 13.02
N PRO A 371 -4.28 -33.22 12.92
CA PRO A 371 -3.85 -34.58 12.58
C PRO A 371 -3.21 -34.66 11.20
N VAL A 372 -2.14 -35.45 11.08
CA VAL A 372 -1.45 -35.71 9.81
C VAL A 372 -2.43 -36.32 8.80
N ASN A 373 -2.63 -35.63 7.67
CA ASN A 373 -3.45 -36.11 6.56
C ASN A 373 -2.56 -36.42 5.34
N ALA A 374 -2.07 -37.66 5.25
CA ALA A 374 -1.10 -38.04 4.22
C ALA A 374 -1.62 -37.81 2.78
N ALA A 375 -2.92 -38.05 2.54
CA ALA A 375 -3.51 -37.85 1.21
C ALA A 375 -3.49 -36.36 0.80
N LEU A 376 -3.83 -35.47 1.73
CA LEU A 376 -3.77 -34.02 1.50
C LEU A 376 -2.33 -33.53 1.35
N ASN A 377 -1.42 -34.00 2.22
CA ASN A 377 0.00 -33.67 2.16
C ASN A 377 0.58 -34.04 0.79
N HIS A 378 0.31 -35.25 0.28
CA HIS A 378 0.76 -35.64 -1.05
C HIS A 378 0.16 -34.76 -2.18
N LYS A 379 -1.10 -34.32 -2.07
CA LYS A 379 -1.71 -33.37 -3.03
C LYS A 379 -0.91 -32.06 -3.08
N PHE A 380 -0.59 -31.49 -1.92
CA PHE A 380 0.16 -30.24 -1.82
C PHE A 380 1.61 -30.40 -2.27
N LEU A 381 2.29 -31.47 -1.82
CA LEU A 381 3.67 -31.78 -2.23
C LEU A 381 3.80 -31.90 -3.75
N ALA A 382 2.87 -32.58 -4.42
CA ALA A 382 2.87 -32.71 -5.88
C ALA A 382 2.78 -31.35 -6.60
N LYS A 383 2.12 -30.36 -6.01
CA LYS A 383 1.98 -29.02 -6.56
C LYS A 383 3.19 -28.12 -6.24
N SER A 384 3.74 -28.21 -5.03
CA SER A 384 4.82 -27.34 -4.58
C SER A 384 6.20 -27.79 -5.06
N LEU A 385 6.50 -29.10 -5.09
CA LEU A 385 7.85 -29.61 -5.35
C LEU A 385 8.40 -29.24 -6.74
N LYS A 386 7.55 -29.01 -7.74
CA LYS A 386 7.99 -28.56 -9.07
C LYS A 386 8.65 -27.16 -9.06
N TYR A 387 8.40 -26.36 -8.03
CA TYR A 387 9.00 -25.04 -7.85
C TYR A 387 10.21 -25.04 -6.91
N ALA A 388 10.46 -26.14 -6.20
CA ALA A 388 11.53 -26.24 -5.19
C ALA A 388 12.95 -25.96 -5.73
N PRO A 389 13.33 -26.28 -6.98
CA PRO A 389 14.62 -25.85 -7.53
C PRO A 389 14.84 -24.33 -7.57
N LYS A 390 13.75 -23.56 -7.67
CA LYS A 390 13.78 -22.09 -7.70
C LYS A 390 13.58 -21.48 -6.30
N ASN A 391 12.91 -22.21 -5.39
CA ASN A 391 12.78 -21.85 -3.97
C ASN A 391 13.10 -23.08 -3.10
N PRO A 392 14.38 -23.30 -2.74
CA PRO A 392 14.82 -24.48 -2.02
C PRO A 392 14.22 -24.65 -0.62
N ALA A 393 13.65 -23.59 -0.01
CA ALA A 393 12.92 -23.70 1.25
C ALA A 393 11.72 -24.65 1.16
N ILE A 394 11.15 -24.84 -0.04
CA ILE A 394 10.09 -25.83 -0.29
C ILE A 394 10.58 -27.25 0.04
N TYR A 395 11.85 -27.59 -0.25
CA TYR A 395 12.39 -28.89 0.11
C TYR A 395 12.44 -29.09 1.63
N PHE A 396 12.72 -28.03 2.39
CA PHE A 396 12.72 -28.13 3.85
C PHE A 396 11.31 -28.42 4.38
N ASN A 397 10.31 -27.60 4.00
CA ASN A 397 8.93 -27.84 4.42
C ASN A 397 8.38 -29.20 3.94
N ALA A 398 8.83 -29.66 2.76
CA ALA A 398 8.50 -31.00 2.28
C ALA A 398 9.12 -32.11 3.13
N ALA A 399 10.37 -31.94 3.59
CA ALA A 399 11.01 -32.90 4.49
C ALA A 399 10.25 -33.02 5.81
N CYS A 400 9.79 -31.90 6.38
CA CYS A 400 8.96 -31.90 7.59
C CYS A 400 7.66 -32.70 7.40
N LEU A 401 6.96 -32.55 6.27
CA LEU A 401 5.75 -33.33 6.00
C LEU A 401 6.05 -34.82 5.78
N TYR A 402 7.10 -35.16 5.03
CA TYR A 402 7.48 -36.56 4.80
C TYR A 402 7.86 -37.27 6.10
N VAL A 403 8.54 -36.60 7.04
CA VAL A 403 8.89 -37.23 8.32
C VAL A 403 7.66 -37.51 9.17
N GLU A 404 6.67 -36.61 9.19
CA GLU A 404 5.40 -36.80 9.89
C GLU A 404 4.60 -37.96 9.31
N MET A 405 4.66 -38.16 7.99
CA MET A 405 4.08 -39.31 7.29
C MET A 405 4.91 -40.59 7.41
N LYS A 406 6.04 -40.56 8.12
CA LYS A 406 7.01 -41.67 8.27
C LYS A 406 7.62 -42.15 6.95
N ASP A 407 7.74 -41.26 5.97
CA ASP A 407 8.39 -41.49 4.69
C ASP A 407 9.84 -40.97 4.74
N PHE A 408 10.70 -41.74 5.41
CA PHE A 408 12.08 -41.35 5.68
C PHE A 408 12.95 -41.28 4.43
N GLU A 409 12.61 -42.03 3.38
CA GLU A 409 13.35 -41.98 2.12
C GLU A 409 13.13 -40.64 1.41
N ASN A 410 11.86 -40.22 1.27
CA ASN A 410 11.57 -38.92 0.66
C ASN A 410 11.99 -37.75 1.56
N THR A 411 11.99 -37.93 2.89
CA THR A 411 12.57 -36.96 3.83
C THR A 411 14.06 -36.73 3.52
N LEU A 412 14.85 -37.82 3.43
CA LEU A 412 16.27 -37.75 3.11
C LEU A 412 16.55 -37.17 1.72
N GLN A 413 15.71 -37.52 0.74
CA GLN A 413 15.83 -36.97 -0.60
C GLN A 413 15.61 -35.46 -0.61
N CYS A 414 14.62 -34.94 0.10
CA CYS A 414 14.39 -33.50 0.21
C CYS A 414 15.59 -32.79 0.88
N ILE A 415 16.19 -33.38 1.91
CA ILE A 415 17.40 -32.83 2.56
C ILE A 415 18.56 -32.73 1.55
N ARG A 416 18.78 -33.78 0.75
CA ARG A 416 19.82 -33.76 -0.29
C ARG A 416 19.57 -32.68 -1.34
N LEU A 417 18.32 -32.57 -1.80
CA LEU A 417 17.93 -31.57 -2.80
C LEU A 417 18.03 -30.14 -2.27
N ALA A 418 17.68 -29.90 -1.00
CA ALA A 418 17.89 -28.61 -0.35
C ALA A 418 19.38 -28.20 -0.38
N LYS A 419 20.29 -29.15 -0.09
CA LYS A 419 21.74 -28.92 -0.19
C LYS A 419 22.20 -28.67 -1.63
N GLU A 420 21.75 -29.51 -2.57
CA GLU A 420 22.12 -29.43 -3.98
C GLU A 420 21.73 -28.08 -4.60
N HIS A 421 20.54 -27.59 -4.27
CA HIS A 421 20.02 -26.31 -4.71
C HIS A 421 20.42 -25.13 -3.83
N ARG A 422 21.42 -25.31 -2.94
CA ARG A 422 21.99 -24.25 -2.10
C ARG A 422 20.95 -23.49 -1.28
N PHE A 423 20.10 -24.20 -0.56
CA PHE A 423 19.21 -23.57 0.42
C PHE A 423 20.02 -22.80 1.46
N ASP A 424 19.85 -21.48 1.55
CA ASP A 424 20.61 -20.63 2.49
C ASP A 424 20.37 -21.04 3.95
N GLY A 425 19.17 -21.53 4.27
CA GLY A 425 18.80 -22.07 5.57
C GLY A 425 19.28 -23.50 5.84
N TYR A 426 20.14 -24.10 5.00
CA TYR A 426 20.49 -25.52 5.11
C TYR A 426 21.14 -25.88 6.46
N ALA A 427 22.01 -25.01 7.00
CA ALA A 427 22.62 -25.24 8.31
C ALA A 427 21.57 -25.24 9.44
N ALA A 428 20.61 -24.31 9.39
CA ALA A 428 19.49 -24.25 10.33
C ALA A 428 18.59 -25.50 10.21
N MET A 429 18.28 -25.91 8.99
CA MET A 429 17.53 -27.15 8.70
C MET A 429 18.21 -28.39 9.32
N ILE A 430 19.53 -28.56 9.17
CA ILE A 430 20.25 -29.69 9.79
C ILE A 430 20.24 -29.63 11.32
N LYS A 431 20.36 -28.42 11.90
CA LYS A 431 20.26 -28.21 13.34
C LYS A 431 18.86 -28.60 13.85
N GLU A 432 17.81 -28.19 13.13
CA GLU A 432 16.42 -28.50 13.47
C GLU A 432 16.15 -30.00 13.38
N ILE A 433 16.52 -30.66 12.27
CA ILE A 433 16.41 -32.13 12.12
C ILE A 433 17.10 -32.87 13.26
N SER A 434 18.23 -32.35 13.75
CA SER A 434 18.99 -32.97 14.84
C SER A 434 18.40 -32.75 16.24
N SER A 435 17.45 -31.83 16.41
CA SER A 435 16.99 -31.38 17.73
C SER A 435 15.48 -31.39 17.94
N ALA A 436 14.68 -31.22 16.88
CA ALA A 436 13.22 -31.19 16.97
C ALA A 436 12.64 -32.59 17.19
N ALA A 437 11.63 -32.68 18.06
CA ALA A 437 11.05 -33.95 18.50
C ALA A 437 10.41 -34.73 17.34
N MET A 438 9.83 -34.05 16.35
CA MET A 438 9.21 -34.67 15.18
C MET A 438 10.19 -35.53 14.35
N PHE A 439 11.50 -35.25 14.41
CA PHE A 439 12.55 -35.98 13.70
C PHE A 439 13.20 -37.11 14.52
N ALA A 440 12.78 -37.35 15.76
CA ALA A 440 13.45 -38.33 16.64
C ALA A 440 13.57 -39.74 16.02
N ASP A 441 12.50 -40.25 15.40
CA ASP A 441 12.54 -41.56 14.73
C ASP A 441 13.41 -41.53 13.46
N PHE A 442 13.40 -40.41 12.74
CA PHE A 442 14.20 -40.23 11.52
C PHE A 442 15.70 -40.14 11.83
N MET A 443 16.07 -39.60 12.99
CA MET A 443 17.46 -39.60 13.48
C MET A 443 18.02 -41.00 13.68
N GLU A 444 17.16 -42.01 13.85
CA GLU A 444 17.55 -43.42 13.90
C GLU A 444 17.66 -44.08 12.52
N TYR A 445 17.25 -43.40 11.44
CA TYR A 445 17.30 -43.93 10.08
C TYR A 445 18.76 -44.12 9.59
N PRO A 446 19.20 -45.35 9.25
CA PRO A 446 20.60 -45.62 8.93
C PRO A 446 21.19 -44.77 7.80
N ALA A 447 20.41 -44.52 6.74
CA ALA A 447 20.87 -43.72 5.60
C ALA A 447 21.06 -42.24 5.96
N LEU A 448 20.33 -41.73 6.96
CA LEU A 448 20.58 -40.38 7.47
C LEU A 448 21.87 -40.34 8.31
N LYS A 449 22.12 -41.34 9.16
CA LYS A 449 23.37 -41.42 9.95
C LYS A 449 24.59 -41.44 9.04
N GLU A 450 24.55 -42.27 8.00
CA GLU A 450 25.58 -42.29 6.94
C GLU A 450 25.73 -40.91 6.26
N TYR A 451 24.62 -40.28 5.87
CA TYR A 451 24.62 -38.96 5.25
C TYR A 451 25.22 -37.86 6.13
N LEU A 452 24.96 -37.91 7.45
CA LEU A 452 25.51 -36.98 8.44
C LEU A 452 26.92 -37.35 8.91
N GLY A 453 27.47 -38.50 8.49
CA GLY A 453 28.78 -39.00 8.92
C GLY A 453 28.83 -39.43 10.39
N LYS A 454 27.73 -39.95 10.92
CA LYS A 454 27.56 -40.39 12.33
C LYS A 454 27.51 -41.90 12.49
#